data_AF-W7WP74-F1
#
_entry.id   AF-W7WP74-F1
#
_cell.length_a   1.000
_cell.length_b   1.000
_cell.length_c   1.000
_cell.angle_alpha   90.00
_cell.angle_beta   90.00
_cell.angle_gamma   90.00
#
_symmetry.space_group_name_H-M   'P 1'
#
loop_
_entity.id
_entity.type
_entity.pdbx_description
1 polymer ?
#
loop_
_entity_poly.entity_id
_entity_poly.type
_entity_poly.pdbx_seq_one_letter_code
_entity_poly.pdbx_strand_id
1 'polypeptide(L)'
;MFGALAQYERALIQERVVAGLAAARKRGRIGGRPQAITGEKLEAIVAALDGGMSKAAVCRNFGVKRTTLIETLARVGWTGSRGASSR
;
A
#
# COMPACT_ATOMS: atom_id res chain seq x y z
N MET A 1 -8.27 12.81 42.40
CA MET A 1 -7.14 13.73 42.19
C MET A 1 -6.06 13.20 41.25
N PHE A 2 -5.81 11.88 41.13
CA PHE A 2 -4.79 11.33 40.23
C PHE A 2 -5.11 11.38 38.72
N GLY A 3 -6.39 11.53 38.35
CA GLY A 3 -6.80 11.57 36.93
C GLY A 3 -6.21 12.75 36.15
N ALA A 4 -6.11 13.93 36.77
CA ALA A 4 -5.56 15.13 36.10
C ALA A 4 -4.06 14.99 35.81
N LEU A 5 -3.29 14.43 36.75
CA LEU A 5 -1.87 14.14 36.55
C LEU A 5 -1.64 13.07 35.48
N ALA A 6 -2.45 12.00 35.48
CA ALA A 6 -2.36 10.96 34.46
C ALA A 6 -2.64 11.48 33.04
N GLN A 7 -3.58 12.43 32.88
CA GLN A 7 -3.81 13.07 31.57
C GLN A 7 -2.64 13.97 31.15
N TYR A 8 -2.04 14.71 32.08
CA TYR A 8 -0.88 15.55 31.81
C TYR A 8 0.33 14.71 31.32
N GLU A 9 0.63 13.61 31.99
CA GLU A 9 1.71 12.69 31.59
C GLU A 9 1.44 12.07 30.20
N ARG A 10 0.19 11.69 29.92
CA ARG A 10 -0.20 11.17 28.60
C ARG A 10 -0.01 12.20 27.50
N ALA A 11 -0.36 13.46 27.74
CA ALA A 11 -0.16 14.55 26.78
C ALA A 11 1.32 14.74 26.46
N LEU A 12 2.19 14.77 27.48
CA LEU A 12 3.64 14.87 27.29
C LEU A 12 4.22 13.69 26.48
N ILE A 13 3.73 12.47 26.72
CA ILE A 13 4.15 11.29 25.94
C ILE A 13 3.72 11.44 24.48
N GLN A 14 2.48 11.89 24.23
CA GLN A 14 1.98 12.10 22.87
C GLN A 14 2.80 13.14 22.12
N GLU A 15 3.10 14.28 22.73
CA GLU A 15 3.94 15.32 22.14
C GLU A 15 5.31 14.77 21.72
N ARG A 16 5.95 13.99 22.60
CA ARG A 16 7.24 13.35 22.30
C ARG A 16 7.15 12.35 21.14
N VAL A 17 6.09 11.54 21.10
CA VAL A 17 5.86 10.58 20.00
C VAL A 17 5.67 11.32 18.68
N VAL A 18 4.89 12.40 18.65
CA VAL A 18 4.67 13.20 17.44
C VAL A 18 5.96 13.84 16.96
N ALA A 19 6.76 14.42 17.87
CA ALA A 19 8.06 14.97 17.56
C ALA A 19 9.03 13.92 16.99
N GLY A 20 9.04 12.72 17.59
CA GLY A 20 9.84 11.58 17.11
C GLY A 20 9.42 11.10 15.71
N LEU A 21 8.12 10.98 15.46
CA LEU A 21 7.57 10.62 14.15
C LEU A 21 7.90 11.68 13.09
N ALA A 22 7.82 12.96 13.44
CA ALA A 22 8.20 14.06 12.54
C ALA A 22 9.69 14.00 12.18
N ALA A 23 10.56 13.77 13.16
CA ALA A 23 12.00 13.59 12.93
C ALA A 23 12.30 12.35 12.06
N ALA A 24 11.59 11.24 12.28
CA ALA A 24 11.73 10.04 11.47
C ALA A 24 11.30 10.27 10.01
N ARG A 25 10.17 10.96 9.79
CA ARG A 25 9.71 11.35 8.44
C ARG A 25 10.72 12.25 7.73
N LYS A 26 11.30 13.24 8.42
CA LYS A 26 12.37 14.10 7.87
C LYS A 26 13.60 13.32 7.43
N ARG A 27 13.91 12.20 8.09
CA ARG A 27 14.99 11.27 7.71
C ARG A 27 14.58 10.31 6.57
N GLY A 28 13.40 10.46 5.98
CA GLY A 28 12.91 9.64 4.88
C GLY A 28 12.24 8.32 5.31
N ARG A 29 12.00 8.08 6.61
CA ARG A 29 11.24 6.89 7.02
C ARG A 29 9.78 7.03 6.62
N ILE A 30 9.31 6.11 5.77
CA ILE A 30 7.91 5.93 5.43
C ILE A 30 7.33 4.90 6.42
N GLY A 31 6.54 5.38 7.39
CA GLY A 31 5.84 4.50 8.34
C GLY A 31 4.58 3.87 7.73
N GLY A 32 3.88 3.05 8.52
CA GLY A 32 2.64 2.39 8.12
C GLY A 32 2.85 0.96 7.59
N ARG A 33 1.76 0.37 7.05
CA ARG A 33 1.79 -1.00 6.52
C ARG A 33 2.55 -1.02 5.18
N PRO A 34 3.53 -1.92 4.98
CA PRO A 34 4.22 -2.05 3.71
C PRO A 34 3.25 -2.46 2.59
N GLN A 35 3.56 -2.05 1.37
CA GLN A 35 2.75 -2.40 0.20
C GLN A 35 2.84 -3.90 -0.08
N ALA A 36 1.70 -4.52 -0.40
CA ALA A 36 1.62 -5.96 -0.67
C ALA A 36 2.12 -6.33 -2.08
N ILE A 37 2.15 -5.37 -3.00
CA ILE A 37 2.73 -5.51 -4.34
C ILE A 37 3.85 -4.47 -4.43
N THR A 38 5.08 -4.95 -4.59
CA THR A 38 6.31 -4.14 -4.71
C THR A 38 6.72 -4.01 -6.18
N GLY A 39 7.65 -3.11 -6.51
CA GLY A 39 8.03 -2.74 -7.88
C GLY A 39 8.24 -3.92 -8.83
N GLU A 40 9.14 -4.85 -8.50
CA GLU A 40 9.41 -6.04 -9.34
C GLU A 40 8.15 -6.90 -9.56
N LYS A 41 7.34 -7.08 -8.50
CA LYS A 41 6.10 -7.85 -8.59
C LYS A 41 5.05 -7.11 -9.42
N LEU A 42 5.01 -5.79 -9.34
CA LEU A 42 4.12 -4.95 -10.12
C LEU A 42 4.49 -5.02 -11.62
N GLU A 43 5.77 -4.91 -11.96
CA GLU A 43 6.26 -5.01 -13.33
C GLU A 43 5.87 -6.36 -13.95
N ALA A 44 6.11 -7.46 -13.23
CA ALA A 44 5.71 -8.80 -13.68
C ALA A 44 4.18 -8.94 -13.84
N ILE A 45 3.40 -8.33 -12.94
CA ILE A 45 1.93 -8.31 -13.02
C ILE A 45 1.44 -7.53 -14.24
N VAL A 46 2.00 -6.34 -14.49
CA VAL A 46 1.63 -5.49 -15.63
C VAL A 46 2.00 -6.20 -16.94
N ALA A 47 3.20 -6.77 -17.04
CA ALA A 47 3.61 -7.54 -18.21
C ALA A 47 2.69 -8.75 -18.48
N ALA A 48 2.25 -9.46 -17.43
CA ALA A 48 1.30 -10.57 -17.57
C ALA A 48 -0.09 -10.09 -18.04
N LEU A 49 -0.57 -8.95 -17.52
CA LEU A 49 -1.85 -8.36 -17.93
C LEU A 49 -1.81 -7.87 -19.38
N ASP A 50 -0.72 -7.22 -19.78
CA ASP A 50 -0.52 -6.72 -21.15
C ASP A 50 -0.31 -7.88 -22.14
N GLY A 51 0.25 -9.00 -21.68
CA GLY A 51 0.30 -10.28 -22.40
C GLY A 51 -1.04 -11.02 -22.52
N GLY A 52 -2.15 -10.40 -22.10
CA GLY A 52 -3.51 -10.94 -22.26
C GLY A 52 -3.97 -11.85 -21.13
N MET A 53 -3.20 -12.00 -20.04
CA MET A 53 -3.63 -12.79 -18.89
C MET A 53 -4.80 -12.11 -18.15
N SER A 54 -5.84 -12.88 -17.82
CA SER A 54 -6.96 -12.32 -17.05
C SER A 54 -6.53 -11.91 -15.64
N LYS A 55 -7.17 -10.86 -15.10
CA LYS A 55 -6.94 -10.41 -13.70
C LYS A 55 -7.10 -11.55 -12.68
N ALA A 56 -8.01 -12.48 -12.92
CA ALA A 56 -8.22 -13.65 -12.06
C ALA A 56 -7.06 -14.65 -12.13
N ALA A 57 -6.52 -14.90 -13.32
CA ALA A 57 -5.34 -15.75 -13.49
C ALA A 57 -4.10 -15.13 -12.84
N VAL A 58 -3.90 -13.82 -12.98
CA VAL A 58 -2.83 -13.07 -12.30
C VAL A 58 -2.95 -13.19 -10.77
N CYS A 59 -4.15 -13.02 -10.20
CA CYS A 59 -4.34 -13.18 -8.75
C CYS A 59 -3.91 -14.57 -8.25
N ARG A 60 -4.24 -15.62 -9.01
CA ARG A 60 -3.86 -17.01 -8.67
C ARG A 60 -2.37 -17.24 -8.81
N ASN A 61 -1.78 -16.81 -9.92
CA ASN A 61 -0.37 -17.05 -10.23
C ASN A 61 0.58 -16.32 -9.27
N PHE A 62 0.25 -15.07 -8.92
CA PHE A 62 1.09 -14.24 -8.05
C PHE A 62 0.67 -14.28 -6.57
N GLY A 63 -0.36 -15.06 -6.22
CA GLY A 63 -0.86 -15.16 -4.84
C GLY A 63 -1.37 -13.84 -4.27
N VAL A 64 -1.96 -12.98 -5.11
CA VAL A 64 -2.42 -11.63 -4.73
C VAL A 64 -3.94 -11.62 -4.60
N LYS A 65 -4.46 -11.00 -3.54
CA LYS A 65 -5.90 -10.79 -3.39
C LYS A 65 -6.43 -9.86 -4.49
N ARG A 66 -7.62 -10.16 -5.01
CA ARG A 66 -8.26 -9.39 -6.10
C ARG A 66 -8.42 -7.91 -5.75
N THR A 67 -8.79 -7.58 -4.51
CA THR A 67 -8.91 -6.19 -4.03
C THR A 67 -7.57 -5.47 -4.08
N THR A 68 -6.51 -6.10 -3.55
CA THR A 68 -5.14 -5.57 -3.59
C THR A 68 -4.66 -5.33 -5.02
N LEU A 69 -4.96 -6.24 -5.95
CA LEU A 69 -4.63 -6.06 -7.37
C LEU A 69 -5.34 -4.83 -7.95
N ILE A 70 -6.66 -4.71 -7.75
CA ILE A 70 -7.46 -3.61 -8.31
C ILE A 70 -7.00 -2.26 -7.74
N GLU A 71 -6.81 -2.15 -6.42
CA GLU A 71 -6.32 -0.92 -5.77
C GLU A 71 -4.94 -0.52 -6.27
N THR A 72 -4.06 -1.50 -6.48
CA THR A 72 -2.72 -1.24 -6.99
C THR A 72 -2.77 -0.75 -8.44
N LEU A 73 -3.56 -1.40 -9.31
CA LEU A 73 -3.73 -0.98 -10.70
C LEU A 73 -4.34 0.43 -10.82
N ALA A 74 -5.32 0.75 -9.97
CA ALA A 74 -5.90 2.09 -9.92
C ALA A 74 -4.88 3.15 -9.47
N ARG A 75 -4.05 2.84 -8.48
CA ARG A 75 -3.00 3.73 -7.96
C ARG A 75 -1.94 4.06 -9.01
N VAL A 76 -1.55 3.09 -9.82
CA VAL A 76 -0.54 3.27 -10.88
C VAL A 76 -1.13 3.78 -12.19
N GLY A 77 -2.44 4.02 -12.23
CA GLY A 77 -3.12 4.50 -13.44
C GLY A 77 -3.09 3.50 -14.59
N TRP A 78 -3.07 2.19 -14.31
CA TRP A 78 -3.08 1.18 -15.35
C TRP A 78 -4.42 1.22 -16.10
N THR A 79 -4.42 1.86 -17.26
CA THR A 79 -5.53 1.87 -18.20
C THR A 79 -5.38 0.63 -19.05
N GLY A 80 -6.02 -0.46 -18.63
CA GLY A 80 -5.92 -1.73 -19.36
C GLY A 80 -6.17 -1.55 -20.84
N SER A 81 -5.40 -2.29 -21.66
CA SER A 81 -5.67 -2.40 -23.09
C SER A 81 -7.13 -2.85 -23.26
N ARG A 82 -7.99 -1.93 -23.68
CA ARG A 82 -9.36 -2.23 -24.11
C ARG A 82 -9.23 -3.03 -25.42
N GLY A 83 -8.99 -4.33 -25.34
CA GLY A 83 -8.78 -5.10 -26.56
C GLY A 83 -8.25 -6.52 -26.34
N ALA A 84 -8.97 -7.35 -25.60
CA ALA A 84 -8.88 -8.80 -25.72
C ALA A 84 -10.20 -9.45 -25.30
N SER A 85 -11.30 -8.95 -25.88
CA SER A 85 -12.56 -9.68 -25.99
C SER A 85 -12.78 -9.94 -27.47
N SER A 86 -12.20 -11.02 -27.98
CA SER A 86 -12.50 -11.55 -29.31
C SER A 86 -12.36 -13.07 -29.32
N ARG A 87 -13.30 -13.75 -28.65
CA ARG A 87 -13.98 -14.99 -29.05
C ARG A 87 -14.71 -15.62 -27.88
#